data_AF-A0A949L3G6-F1
#
_entry.id   AF-A0A949L3G6-F1
#
_cell.length_a   1.000
_cell.length_b   1.000
_cell.length_c   1.000
_cell.angle_alpha   90.00
_cell.angle_beta   90.00
_cell.angle_gamma   90.00
#
_symmetry.space_group_name_H-M   'P 1'
#
loop_
_entity.id
_entity.type
_entity.pdbx_description
1 polymer ?
#
loop_
_entity_poly.entity_id
_entity_poly.type
_entity_poly.pdbx_seq_one_letter_code
_entity_poly.pdbx_strand_id
1 'polypeptide(L)' 'MMDGYALLGLLAILYAIAVVYIAAKKPPKLWDMAKIRMFRKVLGEQGTVIFFYIFALVFVALGIWLITM' A
#
# COMPACT_ATOMS: atom_id res chain seq x y z
N MET A 1 -0.39 -23.29 -15.47
CA MET A 1 -0.87 -21.90 -15.63
C MET A 1 -1.13 -21.36 -14.24
N MET A 2 -0.70 -20.14 -13.92
CA MET A 2 -1.10 -19.51 -12.65
C MET A 2 -2.58 -19.17 -12.73
N ASP A 3 -3.35 -19.47 -11.68
CA ASP A 3 -4.73 -19.03 -11.58
C ASP A 3 -4.79 -17.50 -11.53
N GLY A 4 -5.82 -16.91 -12.16
CA GLY A 4 -5.95 -15.45 -12.26
C GLY A 4 -6.02 -14.79 -10.88
N TYR A 5 -6.64 -15.47 -9.91
CA TYR A 5 -6.71 -15.02 -8.52
C TYR A 5 -5.35 -15.01 -7.84
N ALA A 6 -4.54 -16.05 -8.03
CA ALA A 6 -3.18 -16.11 -7.48
C ALA A 6 -2.28 -15.00 -8.04
N LEU A 7 -2.42 -14.65 -9.33
CA LEU A 7 -1.71 -13.52 -9.93
C LEU A 7 -2.13 -12.18 -9.30
N LEU A 8 -3.44 -11.95 -9.14
CA LEU A 8 -3.95 -10.74 -8.47
C LEU A 8 -3.48 -10.65 -7.02
N GLY A 9 -3.46 -11.78 -6.30
CA GLY A 9 -2.98 -11.82 -4.92
C GLY A 9 -1.49 -11.48 -4.81
N LEU A 10 -0.65 -12.00 -5.72
CA LEU A 10 0.76 -11.64 -5.77
C LEU A 10 0.97 -10.14 -6.06
N LEU A 11 0.20 -9.58 -7.01
CA LEU A 11 0.24 -8.15 -7.31
C LEU A 11 -0.22 -7.30 -6.12
N ALA A 12 -1.22 -7.75 -5.35
CA ALA A 12 -1.67 -7.07 -4.14
C ALA A 12 -0.59 -7.02 -3.06
N ILE A 13 0.13 -8.14 -2.85
CA ILE A 13 1.25 -8.19 -1.90
C ILE A 13 2.41 -7.28 -2.36
N LEU A 14 2.78 -7.32 -3.65
CA LEU A 14 3.80 -6.43 -4.21
C LEU A 14 3.43 -4.95 -4.03
N TYR A 15 2.15 -4.61 -4.23
CA TYR A 15 1.65 -3.27 -4.00
C TYR A 15 1.75 -2.87 -2.52
N ALA A 16 1.38 -3.75 -1.59
CA ALA A 16 1.53 -3.49 -0.15
C ALA A 16 3.00 -3.19 0.23
N ILE A 17 3.95 -3.95 -0.32
CA ILE A 17 5.38 -3.71 -0.10
C ILE A 17 5.78 -2.31 -0.60
N ALA A 18 5.30 -1.90 -1.77
CA ALA A 18 5.55 -0.57 -2.29
C ALA A 18 4.96 0.55 -1.39
N VAL A 19 3.75 0.35 -0.87
CA VAL A 19 3.10 1.30 0.06
C VAL A 19 3.90 1.42 1.36
N VAL A 20 4.35 0.30 1.94
CA VAL A 20 5.22 0.27 3.12
C VAL A 20 6.53 1.01 2.85
N TYR A 21 7.16 0.76 1.71
CA TYR A 21 8.38 1.46 1.32
C TYR A 21 8.17 2.97 1.22
N ILE A 22 7.06 3.41 0.61
CA ILE A 22 6.72 4.84 0.50
C ILE A 22 6.50 5.46 1.89
N ALA A 23 5.77 4.78 2.78
CA ALA A 23 5.52 5.26 4.13
C ALA A 23 6.79 5.34 4.99
N ALA A 24 7.70 4.37 4.85
CA ALA A 24 8.93 4.27 5.63
C ALA A 24 10.04 5.22 5.13
N LYS A 25 10.24 5.32 3.81
CA LYS A 25 11.33 6.11 3.20
C LYS A 25 10.92 7.49 2.77
N LYS A 26 9.61 7.73 2.60
CA LYS A 26 9.04 9.02 2.18
C LYS A 26 9.81 9.66 1.01
N PRO A 27 10.06 8.93 -0.09
CA PRO A 27 10.87 9.45 -1.19
C PRO A 27 10.24 10.74 -1.74
N PRO A 28 10.97 11.87 -1.82
CA PRO A 28 10.38 13.19 -2.10
C PRO A 28 9.51 13.23 -3.35
N LYS A 29 9.94 12.54 -4.42
CA LYS A 29 9.21 12.46 -5.68
C LYS A 29 7.78 11.90 -5.55
N LEU A 30 7.56 10.96 -4.65
CA LEU A 30 6.24 10.37 -4.40
C LEU A 30 5.53 11.09 -3.25
N TRP A 31 6.26 11.38 -2.17
CA TRP A 31 5.71 11.97 -0.95
C TRP A 31 5.14 13.38 -1.17
N ASP A 32 5.70 14.15 -2.11
CA ASP A 32 5.24 15.49 -2.46
C ASP A 32 4.23 15.54 -3.61
N MET A 33 3.80 14.38 -4.13
CA MET A 33 2.72 14.33 -5.13
C MET A 33 1.40 14.84 -4.54
N ALA A 34 0.54 15.39 -5.41
CA ALA A 34 -0.75 15.97 -5.02
C ALA A 34 -1.60 15.02 -4.15
N LYS A 35 -1.61 13.72 -4.45
CA LYS A 35 -2.35 12.70 -3.68
C LYS A 35 -1.87 12.60 -2.24
N ILE A 36 -0.58 12.30 -2.03
CA ILE A 36 -0.01 12.14 -0.68
C ILE A 36 -0.04 13.47 0.08
N ARG A 37 0.19 14.59 -0.61
CA ARG A 37 0.06 15.93 -0.02
C ARG A 37 -1.36 16.20 0.52
N MET A 38 -2.39 15.75 -0.20
CA MET A 38 -3.78 15.87 0.27
C MET A 38 -4.00 15.03 1.53
N PHE A 39 -3.55 13.77 1.56
CA PHE A 39 -3.61 12.94 2.76
C PHE A 39 -2.90 13.59 3.94
N ARG A 40 -1.70 14.15 3.72
CA ARG A 40 -0.97 14.87 4.77
C ARG A 40 -1.66 16.14 5.25
N LYS A 41 -2.37 16.84 4.37
CA LYS A 41 -3.16 18.02 4.75
C LYS A 41 -4.35 17.66 5.63
N VAL A 42 -4.97 16.50 5.40
CA VAL A 42 -6.17 16.06 6.13
C VAL A 42 -5.82 15.30 7.42
N LEU A 43 -4.87 14.37 7.33
CA LEU A 43 -4.53 13.44 8.41
C LEU A 43 -3.25 13.85 9.18
N GLY A 44 -2.52 14.85 8.68
CA GLY A 44 -1.16 15.13 9.16
C GLY A 44 -0.13 14.13 8.64
N GLU A 45 1.14 14.42 8.93
CA GLU A 45 2.28 13.59 8.49
C GLU A 45 2.22 12.20 9.14
N GLN A 46 2.08 12.13 10.47
CA GLN A 46 2.01 10.86 11.19
C GLN A 46 0.73 10.07 10.88
N GLY A 47 -0.42 10.76 10.76
CA GLY A 47 -1.68 10.10 10.39
C GLY A 47 -1.64 9.48 8.99
N THR A 48 -0.99 10.13 8.02
CA THR A 48 -0.80 9.58 6.68
C THR A 48 0.08 8.33 6.68
N VAL A 49 1.15 8.32 7.48
CA VAL A 49 2.01 7.15 7.63
C VAL A 49 1.24 5.97 8.24
N ILE A 50 0.49 6.20 9.31
CA ILE A 50 -0.35 5.17 9.95
C ILE A 50 -1.39 4.64 8.97
N PHE A 51 -2.07 5.54 8.24
CA PHE A 51 -3.05 5.15 7.23
C PHE A 51 -2.43 4.23 6.16
N PHE A 52 -1.22 4.55 5.68
CA PHE A 52 -0.53 3.72 4.69
C PHE A 52 -0.14 2.34 5.23
N TYR A 53 0.30 2.25 6.49
CA TYR A 53 0.60 0.96 7.10
C TYR A 53 -0.65 0.10 7.30
N ILE A 54 -1.76 0.69 7.75
CA ILE A 54 -3.04 -0.01 7.86
C ILE A 54 -3.50 -0.48 6.47
N PHE A 55 -3.41 0.38 5.47
CA PHE A 55 -3.79 0.07 4.09
C PHE A 55 -2.93 -1.06 3.51
N ALA A 56 -1.62 -1.04 3.75
CA ALA A 56 -0.73 -2.12 3.35
C ALA A 56 -1.09 -3.45 4.04
N LEU A 57 -1.42 -3.44 5.33
CA LEU A 57 -1.86 -4.64 6.06
C LEU A 57 -3.13 -5.24 5.44
N VAL A 58 -4.10 -4.40 5.07
CA VAL A 58 -5.32 -4.83 4.38
C VAL A 58 -4.99 -5.46 3.02
N PHE A 59 -4.08 -4.88 2.25
CA PHE A 59 -3.66 -5.45 0.96
C PHE A 59 -2.89 -6.77 1.11
N VAL A 60 -2.09 -6.94 2.16
CA VAL A 60 -1.47 -8.23 2.46
C VAL A 60 -2.54 -9.29 2.77
N ALA A 61 -3.50 -8.97 3.64
CA ALA A 61 -4.60 -9.89 3.95
C ALA A 61 -5.42 -10.25 2.70
N LEU A 62 -5.75 -9.27 1.87
CA LEU A 62 -6.44 -9.46 0.59
C LEU A 62 -5.61 -10.35 -0.36
N GLY A 63 -4.31 -10.10 -0.44
CA GLY A 63 -3.41 -10.86 -1.30
C GLY A 63 -3.30 -12.33 -0.89
N ILE A 64 -3.17 -12.60 0.41
CA ILE A 64 -3.18 -13.97 0.95
C ILE A 64 -4.51 -14.66 0.64
N TRP A 65 -5.63 -13.99 0.89
CA TRP A 65 -6.96 -14.55 0.62
C TRP A 65 -7.16 -14.92 -0.86
N LEU A 66 -6.73 -14.05 -1.79
CA LEU A 66 -6.78 -14.31 -3.23
C LEU A 66 -5.89 -15.46 -3.69
N ILE A 67 -4.77 -15.70 -3.00
CA ILE A 67 -3.88 -16.84 -3.30
C ILE A 67 -4.46 -18.16 -2.78
N THR A 68 -5.28 -18.11 -1.72
CA THR A 68 -5.92 -19.29 -1.11
C THR A 68 -7.26 -19.69 -1.73
N MET A 69 -7.79 -18.86 -2.62
CA MET A 69 -8.97 -19.14 -3.46
C MET A 69 -8.60 -20.08 -4.60
#